data_AF-A0A3Q8CBN4-F1
#
_entry.id   AF-A0A3Q8CBN4-F1
#
_cell.length_a   1.000
_cell.length_b   1.000
_cell.length_c   1.000
_cell.angle_alpha   90.00
_cell.angle_beta   90.00
_cell.angle_gamma   90.00
#
_symmetry.space_group_name_H-M   'P 1'
#
loop_
_entity.id
_entity.type
_entity.pdbx_description
1 polymer ?
#
loop_
_entity_poly.entity_id
_entity_poly.type
_entity_poly.pdbx_seq_one_letter_code
_entity_poly.pdbx_strand_id
1 'polypeptide(L)'
;MTFDQLKRRRSVFYLACLAAFICLMTIKLSYFVPTVMSMGQIYFLVKCLALLISCKFIFLDDLSIKAKLLTVTAIIIFYFLAKISQDSNVFYYAILIVGAFDVDFDEILKTYIFTVVITILYIIFACWTKIIPEQIVPRAGQFHFLRLSLGFLTPTDLAARCFYLLTAYCAWRKLSLIKWEKIGALLFTILVFSLTNSRLDLIMMLLLLLIVIKPNLFKQLLAKLQFQGLAILTALYVFLNVALAYFFNPHLAWFRVLDHILSSRLTFGNIALRQHGVSLFGQYVAEHSNGDLVPPTNYFYVDSSYIRLLVISGIVISLIVTAVIFYLLWRLCQSQSTSLLLFLLLALISSAIDQHLVEVSYNIVLLAVFAKVRPDNYNFNSIKIY
;
A
#
# COMPACT_ATOMS: atom_id res chain seq x y z
N MET A 1 -2.27 -10.64 -36.69
CA MET A 1 -1.96 -9.83 -35.49
C MET A 1 -0.57 -10.22 -35.03
N THR A 2 0.38 -9.29 -34.92
CA THR A 2 1.77 -9.63 -34.54
C THR A 2 1.86 -9.94 -33.04
N PHE A 3 2.87 -10.71 -32.63
CA PHE A 3 3.10 -11.06 -31.22
C PHE A 3 3.18 -9.81 -30.32
N ASP A 4 3.85 -8.76 -30.79
CA ASP A 4 3.97 -7.49 -30.07
C ASP A 4 2.64 -6.73 -29.94
N GLN A 5 1.77 -6.81 -30.95
CA GLN A 5 0.42 -6.23 -30.87
C GLN A 5 -0.42 -6.93 -29.80
N LEU A 6 -0.31 -8.27 -29.68
CA LEU A 6 -1.04 -9.04 -28.67
C LEU A 6 -0.56 -8.70 -27.27
N LYS A 7 0.77 -8.66 -27.08
CA LYS A 7 1.42 -8.25 -25.83
C LYS A 7 1.00 -6.85 -25.39
N ARG A 8 0.96 -5.89 -26.32
CA ARG A 8 0.49 -4.52 -26.05
C ARG A 8 -0.98 -4.50 -25.62
N ARG A 9 -1.88 -5.18 -26.34
CA ARG A 9 -3.30 -5.24 -25.97
C ARG A 9 -3.53 -5.87 -24.60
N ARG A 10 -2.80 -6.94 -24.29
CA ARG A 10 -2.82 -7.62 -23.00
C ARG A 10 -2.41 -6.69 -21.85
N SER A 11 -1.34 -5.91 -22.03
CA SER A 11 -0.91 -4.92 -21.04
C SER A 11 -1.95 -3.82 -20.85
N VAL A 12 -2.51 -3.26 -21.94
CA VAL A 12 -3.56 -2.24 -21.87
C VAL A 12 -4.80 -2.75 -21.13
N PHE A 13 -5.22 -3.99 -21.42
CA PHE A 13 -6.33 -4.62 -20.73
C PHE A 13 -6.10 -4.73 -19.22
N TYR A 14 -4.90 -5.20 -18.82
CA TYR A 14 -4.53 -5.26 -17.40
C TYR A 14 -4.53 -3.87 -16.74
N LEU A 15 -3.94 -2.86 -17.38
CA LEU A 15 -3.87 -1.50 -16.85
C LEU A 15 -5.27 -0.88 -16.69
N ALA A 16 -6.19 -1.13 -17.62
CA ALA A 16 -7.59 -0.69 -17.49
C ALA A 16 -8.29 -1.36 -16.30
N CYS A 17 -8.11 -2.67 -16.12
CA CYS A 17 -8.67 -3.39 -14.96
C CYS A 17 -8.04 -2.90 -13.65
N LEU A 18 -6.73 -2.65 -13.63
CA LEU A 18 -6.00 -2.12 -12.49
C LEU A 18 -6.51 -0.72 -12.10
N ALA A 19 -6.70 0.18 -13.08
CA ALA A 19 -7.27 1.51 -12.85
C ALA A 19 -8.67 1.43 -12.24
N ALA A 20 -9.56 0.60 -12.81
CA ALA A 20 -10.90 0.39 -12.25
C ALA A 20 -10.85 -0.18 -10.83
N PHE A 21 -9.94 -1.14 -10.56
CA PHE A 21 -9.77 -1.74 -9.24
C PHE A 21 -9.31 -0.70 -8.21
N ILE A 22 -8.27 0.08 -8.53
CA ILE A 22 -7.74 1.13 -7.64
C ILE A 22 -8.81 2.19 -7.37
N CYS A 23 -9.57 2.60 -8.39
CA CYS A 23 -10.66 3.55 -8.25
C CYS A 23 -11.72 3.03 -7.26
N LEU A 24 -12.24 1.81 -7.47
CA LEU A 24 -13.24 1.21 -6.59
C LEU A 24 -12.74 1.03 -5.15
N MET A 25 -11.49 0.58 -4.97
CA MET A 25 -10.91 0.39 -3.63
C MET A 25 -10.58 1.71 -2.93
N THR A 26 -10.35 2.79 -3.70
CA THR A 26 -10.22 4.14 -3.15
C THR A 26 -11.58 4.70 -2.73
N ILE A 27 -12.61 4.52 -3.56
CA ILE A 27 -14.01 4.88 -3.24
C ILE A 27 -14.51 4.12 -2.01
N LYS A 28 -14.14 2.84 -1.85
CA LYS A 28 -14.47 2.00 -0.69
C LYS A 28 -14.08 2.67 0.65
N LEU A 29 -12.98 3.42 0.66
CA LEU A 29 -12.43 4.07 1.86
C LEU A 29 -12.81 5.56 1.93
N SER A 30 -13.94 5.91 1.31
CA SER A 30 -14.55 7.23 1.37
C SER A 30 -16.03 7.10 1.70
N TYR A 31 -16.66 8.20 2.10
CA TYR A 31 -18.07 8.18 2.46
C TYR A 31 -19.02 7.85 1.32
N PHE A 32 -18.56 7.78 0.06
CA PHE A 32 -19.33 7.13 -1.01
C PHE A 32 -19.86 5.77 -0.60
N VAL A 33 -19.11 5.06 0.25
CA VAL A 33 -19.59 3.89 0.96
C VAL A 33 -19.73 4.23 2.46
N PRO A 34 -20.92 4.14 3.05
CA PRO A 34 -22.15 3.55 2.50
C PRO A 34 -23.14 4.54 1.84
N THR A 35 -22.82 5.83 1.69
CA THR A 35 -23.85 6.84 1.37
C THR A 35 -24.45 6.74 -0.04
N VAL A 36 -23.62 6.50 -1.05
CA VAL A 36 -24.03 6.45 -2.47
C VAL A 36 -24.04 5.00 -2.97
N MET A 37 -23.09 4.19 -2.51
CA MET A 37 -22.93 2.80 -2.89
C MET A 37 -22.83 1.90 -1.66
N SER A 38 -23.37 0.69 -1.77
CA SER A 38 -23.21 -0.32 -0.74
C SER A 38 -21.85 -1.04 -0.86
N MET A 39 -21.34 -1.54 0.27
CA MET A 39 -20.16 -2.41 0.30
C MET A 39 -20.34 -3.64 -0.63
N GLY A 40 -21.56 -4.20 -0.69
CA GLY A 40 -21.86 -5.34 -1.55
C GLY A 40 -21.66 -5.06 -3.04
N GLN A 41 -22.06 -3.87 -3.52
CA GLN A 41 -21.86 -3.46 -4.91
C GLN A 41 -20.37 -3.30 -5.24
N ILE A 42 -19.60 -2.66 -4.37
CA ILE A 42 -18.14 -2.51 -4.55
C ILE A 42 -17.47 -3.88 -4.63
N TYR A 43 -17.77 -4.78 -3.68
CA TYR A 43 -17.19 -6.12 -3.70
C TYR A 43 -17.61 -6.95 -4.91
N PHE A 44 -18.83 -6.79 -5.41
CA PHE A 44 -19.27 -7.43 -6.65
C PHE A 44 -18.42 -6.96 -7.84
N LEU A 45 -18.28 -5.65 -8.04
CA LEU A 45 -17.48 -5.09 -9.12
C LEU A 45 -16.00 -5.48 -9.03
N VAL A 46 -15.43 -5.44 -7.83
CA VAL A 46 -14.06 -5.86 -7.57
C VAL A 46 -13.85 -7.35 -7.90
N LYS A 47 -14.81 -8.23 -7.58
CA LYS A 47 -14.76 -9.66 -7.99
C LYS A 47 -14.81 -9.82 -9.50
N CYS A 48 -15.65 -9.05 -10.19
CA CYS A 48 -15.71 -9.07 -11.66
C CYS A 48 -14.36 -8.67 -12.27
N LEU A 49 -13.72 -7.61 -11.77
CA LEU A 49 -12.38 -7.21 -12.22
C LEU A 49 -11.32 -8.27 -11.93
N ALA A 50 -11.34 -8.87 -10.73
CA ALA A 50 -10.44 -9.96 -10.37
C ALA A 50 -10.61 -11.19 -11.30
N LEU A 51 -11.84 -11.52 -11.68
CA LEU A 51 -12.14 -12.57 -12.65
C LEU A 51 -11.57 -12.23 -14.03
N LEU A 52 -11.77 -10.99 -14.51
CA LEU A 52 -11.23 -10.54 -15.80
C LEU A 52 -9.70 -10.61 -15.84
N ILE A 53 -9.02 -10.19 -14.77
CA ILE A 53 -7.56 -10.28 -14.65
C ILE A 53 -7.11 -11.75 -14.64
N SER A 54 -7.83 -12.62 -13.93
CA SER A 54 -7.55 -14.06 -13.88
C SER A 54 -7.73 -14.70 -15.27
N CYS A 55 -8.77 -14.34 -16.01
CA CYS A 55 -8.98 -14.78 -17.39
C CYS A 55 -7.84 -14.31 -18.31
N LYS A 56 -7.41 -13.04 -18.19
CA LYS A 56 -6.22 -12.54 -18.92
C LYS A 56 -5.00 -13.41 -18.62
N PHE A 57 -4.76 -13.76 -17.36
CA PHE A 57 -3.63 -14.59 -16.98
C PHE A 57 -3.70 -16.00 -17.57
N ILE A 58 -4.87 -16.65 -17.49
CA ILE A 58 -5.04 -18.02 -17.97
C ILE A 58 -4.94 -18.10 -19.49
N PHE A 59 -5.60 -17.20 -20.22
CA PHE A 59 -5.77 -17.30 -21.67
C PHE A 59 -4.76 -16.49 -22.47
N LEU A 60 -4.25 -15.38 -21.95
CA LEU A 60 -3.43 -14.44 -22.72
C LEU A 60 -1.96 -14.40 -22.30
N ASP A 61 -1.59 -14.84 -21.09
CA ASP A 61 -0.18 -14.85 -20.66
C ASP A 61 0.57 -16.09 -21.16
N ASP A 62 1.79 -15.86 -21.64
CA ASP A 62 2.67 -16.87 -22.23
C ASP A 62 3.46 -17.63 -21.15
N LEU A 63 2.74 -18.39 -20.33
CA LEU A 63 3.30 -19.25 -19.28
C LEU A 63 2.97 -20.72 -19.53
N SER A 64 3.85 -21.60 -19.05
CA SER A 64 3.63 -23.05 -19.13
C SER A 64 2.34 -23.45 -18.39
N ILE A 65 1.66 -24.48 -18.88
CA ILE A 65 0.42 -24.99 -18.28
C ILE A 65 0.65 -25.39 -16.81
N LYS A 66 1.82 -25.98 -16.50
CA LYS A 66 2.22 -26.32 -15.12
C LYS A 66 2.29 -25.10 -14.23
N ALA A 67 2.91 -24.00 -14.70
CA ALA A 67 2.98 -22.75 -13.95
C ALA A 67 1.59 -22.14 -13.74
N LYS A 68 0.74 -22.13 -14.78
CA LYS A 68 -0.65 -21.65 -14.66
C LYS A 68 -1.46 -22.46 -13.63
N LEU A 69 -1.35 -23.78 -13.66
CA LEU A 69 -2.05 -24.67 -12.73
C LEU A 69 -1.61 -24.42 -11.27
N LEU A 70 -0.31 -24.29 -11.03
CA LEU A 70 0.23 -23.96 -9.70
C LEU A 70 -0.29 -22.60 -9.21
N THR A 71 -0.27 -21.58 -10.06
CA THR A 71 -0.75 -20.24 -9.71
C THR A 71 -2.25 -20.22 -9.41
N VAL A 72 -3.06 -20.90 -10.22
CA VAL A 72 -4.51 -21.01 -9.96
C VAL A 72 -4.77 -21.73 -8.64
N THR A 73 -4.04 -22.80 -8.35
CA THR A 73 -4.14 -23.52 -7.07
C THR A 73 -3.78 -22.60 -5.89
N ALA A 74 -2.71 -21.81 -6.00
CA ALA A 74 -2.33 -20.84 -4.99
C ALA A 74 -3.39 -19.74 -4.78
N ILE A 75 -3.99 -19.22 -5.86
CA ILE A 75 -5.07 -18.22 -5.77
C ILE A 75 -6.31 -18.80 -5.07
N ILE A 76 -6.66 -20.06 -5.34
CA ILE A 76 -7.76 -20.74 -4.65
C ILE A 76 -7.46 -20.87 -3.15
N ILE A 77 -6.23 -21.22 -2.77
CA ILE A 77 -5.82 -21.26 -1.36
C ILE A 77 -5.96 -19.87 -0.72
N PHE A 78 -5.49 -18.81 -1.38
CA PHE A 78 -5.66 -17.44 -0.88
C PHE A 78 -7.13 -17.04 -0.73
N TYR A 79 -8.01 -17.49 -1.62
CA TYR A 79 -9.45 -17.24 -1.49
C TYR A 79 -10.02 -17.83 -0.20
N PHE A 80 -9.67 -19.09 0.11
CA PHE A 80 -10.12 -19.74 1.34
C PHE A 80 -9.53 -19.08 2.59
N LEU A 81 -8.25 -18.72 2.58
CA LEU A 81 -7.61 -18.01 3.70
C LEU A 81 -8.26 -16.64 3.93
N ALA A 82 -8.57 -15.89 2.87
CA ALA A 82 -9.30 -14.63 2.95
C ALA A 82 -10.72 -14.78 3.50
N LYS A 83 -11.37 -15.93 3.29
CA LYS A 83 -12.68 -16.22 3.90
C LYS A 83 -12.59 -16.48 5.40
N ILE A 84 -11.53 -17.14 5.86
CA ILE A 84 -11.29 -17.43 7.28
C ILE A 84 -11.02 -16.13 8.05
N SER A 85 -10.14 -15.27 7.52
CA SER A 85 -9.80 -13.99 8.16
C SER A 85 -10.85 -12.89 7.97
N GLN A 86 -11.73 -13.05 6.98
CA GLN A 86 -12.60 -12.00 6.42
C GLN A 86 -11.82 -10.79 5.88
N ASP A 87 -10.52 -10.93 5.63
CA ASP A 87 -9.68 -9.93 5.00
C ASP A 87 -9.28 -10.39 3.59
N SER A 88 -9.87 -9.73 2.59
CA SER A 88 -9.67 -10.05 1.17
C SER A 88 -8.49 -9.32 0.50
N ASN A 89 -7.79 -8.45 1.23
CA ASN A 89 -6.74 -7.61 0.67
C ASN A 89 -5.61 -8.45 0.05
N VAL A 90 -5.08 -9.44 0.80
CA VAL A 90 -4.00 -10.31 0.31
C VAL A 90 -4.43 -11.14 -0.92
N PHE A 91 -5.67 -11.63 -0.93
CA PHE A 91 -6.21 -12.39 -2.05
C PHE A 91 -6.26 -11.56 -3.34
N TYR A 92 -6.82 -10.35 -3.29
CA TYR A 92 -6.85 -9.49 -4.47
C TYR A 92 -5.46 -9.01 -4.89
N TYR A 93 -4.59 -8.75 -3.91
CA TYR A 93 -3.20 -8.41 -4.19
C TYR A 93 -2.50 -9.52 -4.97
N ALA A 94 -2.66 -10.79 -4.58
CA ALA A 94 -2.08 -11.93 -5.28
C ALA A 94 -2.55 -12.02 -6.75
N ILE A 95 -3.85 -11.81 -7.01
CA ILE A 95 -4.40 -11.80 -8.37
C ILE A 95 -3.78 -10.68 -9.21
N LEU A 96 -3.61 -9.48 -8.62
CA LEU A 96 -3.03 -8.35 -9.32
C LEU A 96 -1.53 -8.54 -9.59
N ILE A 97 -0.78 -9.12 -8.64
CA ILE A 97 0.63 -9.51 -8.86
C ILE A 97 0.75 -10.46 -10.04
N VAL A 98 -0.09 -11.50 -10.07
CA VAL A 98 -0.13 -12.49 -11.16
C VAL A 98 -0.51 -11.84 -12.48
N GLY A 99 -1.55 -10.99 -12.47
CA GLY A 99 -2.00 -10.24 -13.64
C GLY A 99 -0.97 -9.26 -14.19
N ALA A 100 -0.07 -8.75 -13.35
CA ALA A 100 1.00 -7.85 -13.74
C ALA A 100 2.12 -8.53 -14.54
N PHE A 101 2.08 -9.86 -14.70
CA PHE A 101 3.09 -10.61 -15.44
C PHE A 101 3.39 -9.98 -16.81
N ASP A 102 4.68 -9.69 -17.03
CA ASP A 102 5.22 -9.15 -18.29
C ASP A 102 4.67 -7.76 -18.69
N VAL A 103 3.94 -7.07 -17.80
CA VAL A 103 3.48 -5.67 -17.95
C VAL A 103 4.59 -4.71 -17.51
N ASP A 104 4.75 -3.59 -18.22
CA ASP A 104 5.74 -2.58 -17.84
C ASP A 104 5.36 -1.87 -16.54
N PHE A 105 6.25 -1.92 -15.54
CA PHE A 105 6.00 -1.31 -14.24
C PHE A 105 5.93 0.22 -14.31
N ASP A 106 6.58 0.87 -15.28
CA ASP A 106 6.46 2.32 -15.46
C ASP A 106 5.04 2.71 -15.91
N GLU A 107 4.37 1.87 -16.71
CA GLU A 107 2.98 2.06 -17.11
C GLU A 107 2.01 1.76 -15.96
N ILE A 108 2.34 0.79 -15.09
CA ILE A 108 1.62 0.54 -13.83
C ILE A 108 1.69 1.77 -12.92
N LEU A 109 2.88 2.36 -12.73
CA LEU A 109 3.07 3.58 -11.94
C LEU A 109 2.25 4.75 -12.48
N LYS A 110 2.33 5.03 -13.78
CA LYS A 110 1.55 6.11 -14.42
C LYS A 110 0.05 5.90 -14.23
N THR A 111 -0.41 4.67 -14.45
CA THR A 111 -1.82 4.29 -14.30
C THR A 111 -2.28 4.50 -12.86
N TYR A 112 -1.50 4.07 -11.88
CA TYR A 112 -1.77 4.28 -10.46
C TYR A 112 -1.84 5.78 -10.11
N ILE A 113 -0.82 6.56 -10.48
CA ILE A 113 -0.75 8.01 -10.19
C ILE A 113 -1.98 8.72 -10.76
N PHE A 114 -2.26 8.52 -12.05
CA PHE A 114 -3.39 9.15 -12.73
C PHE A 114 -4.73 8.76 -12.10
N THR A 115 -4.93 7.46 -11.87
CA THR A 115 -6.17 6.94 -11.27
C THR A 115 -6.39 7.51 -9.87
N VAL A 116 -5.37 7.47 -9.01
CA VAL A 116 -5.48 7.96 -7.63
C VAL A 116 -5.73 9.46 -7.59
N VAL A 117 -5.02 10.27 -8.40
CA VAL A 117 -5.26 11.72 -8.49
C VAL A 117 -6.70 12.03 -8.89
N ILE A 118 -7.19 11.42 -9.97
CA ILE A 118 -8.57 11.65 -10.42
C ILE A 118 -9.57 11.21 -9.37
N THR A 119 -9.36 10.06 -8.74
CA THR A 119 -10.31 9.53 -7.75
C THR A 119 -10.32 10.42 -6.49
N ILE A 120 -9.16 10.89 -6.01
CA ILE A 120 -9.07 11.84 -4.89
C ILE A 120 -9.81 13.14 -5.26
N LEU A 121 -9.54 13.73 -6.42
CA LEU A 121 -10.20 14.96 -6.85
C LEU A 121 -11.72 14.78 -6.97
N TYR A 122 -12.17 13.63 -7.48
CA TYR A 122 -13.59 13.28 -7.55
C TYR A 122 -14.24 13.17 -6.16
N ILE A 123 -13.57 12.52 -5.20
CA ILE A 123 -14.05 12.41 -3.81
C ILE A 123 -14.13 13.79 -3.15
N ILE A 124 -13.08 14.61 -3.29
CA ILE A 124 -13.07 15.97 -2.75
C ILE A 124 -14.19 16.82 -3.38
N PHE A 125 -14.40 16.71 -4.69
CA PHE A 125 -15.49 17.40 -5.38
C PHE A 125 -16.86 16.96 -4.89
N ALA A 126 -17.07 15.65 -4.70
CA ALA A 126 -18.31 15.10 -4.15
C ALA A 126 -18.57 15.56 -2.70
N CYS A 127 -17.50 15.67 -1.90
CA CYS A 127 -17.57 16.22 -0.54
C CYS A 127 -17.95 17.71 -0.56
N TRP A 128 -17.27 18.49 -1.41
CA TRP A 128 -17.52 19.93 -1.56
C TRP A 128 -18.94 20.25 -2.04
N THR A 129 -19.48 19.44 -2.94
CA THR A 129 -20.87 19.52 -3.43
C THR A 129 -21.90 18.90 -2.49
N LYS A 130 -21.47 18.36 -1.34
CA LYS A 130 -22.30 17.72 -0.30
C LYS A 130 -23.04 16.46 -0.77
N ILE A 131 -22.56 15.80 -1.82
CA ILE A 131 -23.04 14.46 -2.23
C ILE A 131 -22.66 13.43 -1.17
N ILE A 132 -21.46 13.57 -0.62
CA ILE A 132 -20.97 12.80 0.53
C ILE A 132 -20.62 13.76 1.69
N PRO A 133 -20.72 13.32 2.95
CA PRO A 133 -20.39 14.16 4.10
C PRO A 133 -18.89 14.45 4.23
N GLU A 134 -18.58 15.61 4.81
CA GLU A 134 -17.25 15.92 5.35
C GLU A 134 -17.18 15.45 6.81
N GLN A 135 -16.11 14.76 7.18
CA GLN A 135 -15.87 14.37 8.57
C GLN A 135 -14.75 15.21 9.17
N ILE A 136 -15.14 16.05 10.12
CA ILE A 136 -14.23 16.77 11.00
C ILE A 136 -14.00 15.91 12.24
N VAL A 137 -12.82 15.29 12.34
CA VAL A 137 -12.49 14.45 13.49
C VAL A 137 -11.70 15.29 14.50
N PRO A 138 -12.28 15.66 15.66
CA PRO A 138 -11.51 16.29 16.72
C PRO A 138 -10.50 15.28 17.26
N ARG A 139 -9.24 15.70 17.44
CA ARG A 139 -8.27 14.87 18.13
C ARG A 139 -8.56 14.91 19.62
N ALA A 140 -8.71 13.75 20.27
CA ALA A 140 -8.96 13.67 21.71
C ALA A 140 -7.96 14.54 22.48
N GLY A 141 -8.47 15.52 23.24
CA GLY A 141 -7.66 16.45 24.04
C GLY A 141 -7.07 17.66 23.30
N GLN A 142 -7.33 17.85 22.00
CA GLN A 142 -6.85 19.00 21.22
C GLN A 142 -7.98 19.62 20.38
N PHE A 143 -8.85 20.40 21.02
CA PHE A 143 -9.96 21.12 20.40
C PHE A 143 -9.55 22.21 19.38
N HIS A 144 -8.24 22.51 19.26
CA HIS A 144 -7.74 23.60 18.41
C HIS A 144 -7.31 23.19 17.00
N PHE A 145 -7.26 21.89 16.68
CA PHE A 145 -6.84 21.42 15.35
C PHE A 145 -7.97 20.66 14.67
N LEU A 146 -8.58 21.31 13.68
CA LEU A 146 -9.55 20.69 12.76
C LEU A 146 -8.80 19.69 11.86
N ARG A 147 -9.12 18.40 11.91
CA ARG A 147 -8.58 17.41 10.97
C ARG A 147 -9.62 17.14 9.90
N LEU A 148 -9.29 17.50 8.66
CA LEU A 148 -10.16 17.32 7.51
C LEU A 148 -9.88 15.97 6.85
N SER A 149 -10.95 15.27 6.49
CA SER A 149 -10.87 13.99 5.76
C SER A 149 -11.19 14.17 4.28
N LEU A 150 -11.80 15.31 3.90
CA LEU A 150 -12.13 15.66 2.51
C LEU A 150 -12.92 14.58 1.78
N GLY A 151 -13.87 13.96 2.48
CA GLY A 151 -14.72 12.86 2.00
C GLY A 151 -14.17 11.46 2.25
N PHE A 152 -12.92 11.31 2.70
CA PHE A 152 -12.37 10.02 3.16
C PHE A 152 -12.89 9.66 4.56
N LEU A 153 -12.81 8.36 4.92
CA LEU A 153 -13.27 7.86 6.22
C LEU A 153 -12.38 8.31 7.39
N THR A 154 -11.11 8.61 7.14
CA THR A 154 -10.23 9.17 8.16
C THR A 154 -9.25 10.18 7.55
N PRO A 155 -8.78 11.18 8.32
CA PRO A 155 -7.73 12.09 7.85
C PRO A 155 -6.40 11.37 7.56
N THR A 156 -6.13 10.26 8.27
CA THR A 156 -4.92 9.43 8.06
C THR A 156 -4.97 8.70 6.73
N ASP A 157 -6.13 8.21 6.29
CA ASP A 157 -6.28 7.56 4.99
C ASP A 157 -5.92 8.51 3.84
N LEU A 158 -6.41 9.75 3.88
CA LEU A 158 -6.07 10.76 2.89
C LEU A 158 -4.55 11.05 2.89
N ALA A 159 -3.97 11.22 4.07
CA ALA A 159 -2.54 11.52 4.21
C ALA A 159 -1.67 10.38 3.67
N ALA A 160 -1.98 9.13 4.02
CA ALA A 160 -1.30 7.94 3.52
C ALA A 160 -1.40 7.84 1.99
N ARG A 161 -2.58 8.09 1.40
CA ARG A 161 -2.73 8.13 -0.07
C ARG A 161 -1.81 9.16 -0.71
N CYS A 162 -1.72 10.35 -0.14
CA CYS A 162 -0.84 11.40 -0.63
C CYS A 162 0.64 11.01 -0.50
N PHE A 163 1.04 10.35 0.59
CA PHE A 163 2.39 9.80 0.75
C PHE A 163 2.71 8.75 -0.31
N TYR A 164 1.85 7.75 -0.51
CA TYR A 164 2.06 6.70 -1.51
C TYR A 164 2.02 7.27 -2.94
N LEU A 165 1.16 8.26 -3.22
CA LEU A 165 1.10 8.97 -4.49
C LEU A 165 2.41 9.70 -4.79
N LEU A 166 2.94 10.45 -3.82
CA LEU A 166 4.20 11.17 -3.97
C LEU A 166 5.37 10.19 -4.15
N THR A 167 5.38 9.09 -3.40
CA THR A 167 6.39 8.03 -3.51
C THR A 167 6.35 7.37 -4.89
N ALA A 168 5.15 7.04 -5.39
CA ALA A 168 4.96 6.50 -6.74
C ALA A 168 5.41 7.50 -7.82
N TYR A 169 5.10 8.79 -7.66
CA TYR A 169 5.57 9.83 -8.57
C TYR A 169 7.09 9.95 -8.60
N CYS A 170 7.75 9.96 -7.44
CA CYS A 170 9.21 9.95 -7.35
C CYS A 170 9.83 8.68 -7.95
N ALA A 171 9.17 7.53 -7.78
CA ALA A 171 9.58 6.27 -8.39
C ALA A 171 9.46 6.29 -9.92
N TRP A 172 8.35 6.82 -10.44
CA TRP A 172 8.14 7.02 -11.88
C TRP A 172 9.19 7.95 -12.49
N ARG A 173 9.54 9.02 -11.76
CA ARG A 173 10.60 9.96 -12.11
C ARG A 173 12.01 9.44 -11.84
N LYS A 174 12.18 8.19 -11.40
CA LYS A 174 13.50 7.58 -11.12
C LYS A 174 14.37 8.42 -10.18
N LEU A 175 13.74 9.09 -9.21
CA LEU A 175 14.36 10.05 -8.27
C LEU A 175 15.01 11.28 -8.94
N SER A 176 14.73 11.52 -10.23
CA SER A 176 15.25 12.65 -11.02
C SER A 176 14.21 13.77 -11.16
N LEU A 177 13.85 14.37 -10.02
CA LEU A 177 12.97 15.54 -10.00
C LEU A 177 13.73 16.82 -10.34
N ILE A 178 13.14 17.68 -11.16
CA ILE A 178 13.67 19.03 -11.41
C ILE A 178 13.41 19.94 -10.20
N LYS A 179 14.06 21.11 -10.13
CA LYS A 179 13.97 22.04 -8.99
C LYS A 179 12.51 22.38 -8.62
N TRP A 180 11.68 22.67 -9.62
CA TRP A 180 10.27 23.02 -9.41
C TRP A 180 9.41 21.84 -8.93
N GLU A 181 9.67 20.62 -9.39
CA GLU A 181 9.00 19.42 -8.88
C GLU A 181 9.34 19.17 -7.41
N LYS A 182 10.58 19.44 -6.99
CA LYS A 182 10.97 19.35 -5.57
C LYS A 182 10.25 20.37 -4.69
N ILE A 183 10.15 21.62 -5.17
CA ILE A 183 9.41 22.68 -4.47
C ILE A 183 7.92 22.32 -4.39
N GLY A 184 7.33 21.87 -5.50
CA GLY A 184 5.93 21.42 -5.54
C GLY A 184 5.67 20.27 -4.58
N ALA A 185 6.57 19.28 -4.52
CA ALA A 185 6.46 18.17 -3.58
C ALA A 185 6.57 18.60 -2.10
N LEU A 186 7.42 19.60 -1.79
CA LEU A 186 7.50 20.18 -0.44
C LEU A 186 6.21 20.93 -0.08
N LEU A 187 5.69 21.78 -0.97
CA LEU A 187 4.43 22.49 -0.77
C LEU A 187 3.26 21.52 -0.60
N PHE A 188 3.22 20.46 -1.41
CA PHE A 188 2.24 19.39 -1.28
C PHE A 188 2.33 18.69 0.08
N THR A 189 3.53 18.41 0.58
CA THR A 189 3.74 17.83 1.91
C THR A 189 3.20 18.74 3.02
N ILE A 190 3.50 20.04 2.95
CA ILE A 190 3.01 21.04 3.92
C ILE A 190 1.48 21.12 3.88
N LEU A 191 0.89 21.15 2.68
CA LEU A 191 -0.56 21.19 2.48
C LEU A 191 -1.25 19.94 3.07
N VAL A 192 -0.74 18.75 2.78
CA VAL A 192 -1.32 17.50 3.30
C VAL A 192 -1.27 17.49 4.83
N PHE A 193 -0.16 17.92 5.43
CA PHE A 193 -0.03 17.98 6.87
C PHE A 193 -0.94 19.04 7.50
N SER A 194 -1.08 20.23 6.90
CA SER A 194 -1.95 21.27 7.44
C SER A 194 -3.43 20.87 7.43
N LEU A 195 -3.85 20.05 6.46
CA LEU A 195 -5.23 19.55 6.34
C LEU A 195 -5.50 18.36 7.27
N THR A 196 -4.57 17.39 7.34
CA THR A 196 -4.83 16.09 7.98
C THR A 196 -4.25 15.95 9.40
N ASN A 197 -3.25 16.77 9.72
CA ASN A 197 -2.41 16.67 10.91
C ASN A 197 -1.86 15.24 11.14
N SER A 198 -1.53 14.53 10.06
CA SER A 198 -0.97 13.17 10.14
C SER A 198 0.56 13.21 10.29
N ARG A 199 1.05 12.87 11.49
CA ARG A 199 2.48 12.91 11.83
C ARG A 199 3.31 11.88 11.05
N LEU A 200 2.78 10.67 10.85
CA LEU A 200 3.48 9.60 10.16
C LEU A 200 3.78 9.99 8.72
N ASP A 201 2.75 10.40 7.99
CA ASP A 201 2.85 10.73 6.57
C ASP A 201 3.75 11.94 6.34
N LEU A 202 3.69 12.94 7.23
CA LEU A 202 4.64 14.06 7.20
C LEU A 202 6.08 13.57 7.28
N ILE A 203 6.40 12.70 8.24
CA ILE A 203 7.77 12.17 8.42
C ILE A 203 8.18 11.37 7.19
N MET A 204 7.30 10.51 6.67
CA MET A 204 7.60 9.69 5.49
C MET A 204 7.81 10.54 4.23
N MET A 205 6.98 11.55 4.00
CA MET A 205 7.12 12.47 2.87
C MET A 205 8.37 13.34 3.00
N LEU A 206 8.71 13.85 4.19
CA LEU A 206 9.96 14.59 4.42
C LEU A 206 11.20 13.71 4.21
N LEU A 207 11.16 12.45 4.66
CA LEU A 207 12.23 11.48 4.43
C LEU A 207 12.42 11.20 2.93
N LEU A 208 11.33 11.01 2.19
CA LEU A 208 11.36 10.88 0.74
C LEU A 208 12.00 12.11 0.07
N LEU A 209 11.59 13.33 0.48
CA LEU A 209 12.15 14.57 -0.06
C LEU A 209 13.65 14.71 0.22
N LEU A 210 14.11 14.37 1.43
CA LEU A 210 15.53 14.36 1.77
C LEU A 210 16.34 13.46 0.81
N ILE A 211 15.82 12.27 0.53
CA ILE A 211 16.44 11.30 -0.39
C ILE A 211 16.43 11.81 -1.83
N VAL A 212 15.34 12.43 -2.28
CA VAL A 212 15.20 13.01 -3.63
C VAL A 212 16.09 14.25 -3.83
N ILE A 213 16.42 14.98 -2.77
CA ILE A 213 17.38 16.09 -2.84
C ILE A 213 18.80 15.56 -3.04
N LYS A 214 19.16 14.44 -2.39
CA LYS A 214 20.49 13.81 -2.46
C LYS A 214 20.44 12.33 -2.88
N PRO A 215 19.96 12.01 -4.10
CA PRO A 215 19.74 10.62 -4.51
C PRO A 215 21.05 9.82 -4.59
N ASN A 216 22.18 10.47 -4.85
CA ASN A 216 23.49 9.83 -4.91
C ASN A 216 23.95 9.30 -3.54
N LEU A 217 23.65 10.01 -2.44
CA LEU A 217 23.97 9.53 -1.09
C LEU A 217 23.20 8.25 -0.77
N PHE A 218 21.91 8.23 -1.14
CA PHE A 218 21.08 7.04 -0.98
C PHE A 218 21.56 5.88 -1.85
N LYS A 219 21.90 6.12 -3.12
CA LYS A 219 22.50 5.10 -4.01
C LYS A 219 23.80 4.52 -3.43
N GLN A 220 24.67 5.36 -2.88
CA GLN A 220 25.91 4.92 -2.21
C GLN A 220 25.63 4.08 -0.97
N LEU A 221 24.65 4.48 -0.14
CA LEU A 221 24.23 3.69 1.03
C LEU A 221 23.72 2.31 0.60
N LEU A 222 22.86 2.24 -0.41
CA LEU A 222 22.36 0.98 -0.94
C LEU A 222 23.46 0.10 -1.53
N ALA A 223 24.44 0.69 -2.23
CA ALA A 223 25.58 -0.04 -2.76
C ALA A 223 26.47 -0.65 -1.66
N LYS A 224 26.55 -0.02 -0.49
CA LYS A 224 27.26 -0.55 0.70
C LYS A 224 26.47 -1.66 1.39
N LEU A 225 25.18 -1.47 1.60
CA LEU A 225 24.33 -2.45 2.29
C LEU A 225 24.09 -3.69 1.43
N GLN A 226 23.97 -3.51 0.11
CA GLN A 226 23.58 -4.55 -0.85
C GLN A 226 22.29 -5.26 -0.40
N PHE A 227 21.96 -6.38 -1.05
CA PHE A 227 20.80 -7.17 -0.62
C PHE A 227 20.95 -7.70 0.81
N GLN A 228 22.14 -8.17 1.21
CA GLN A 228 22.36 -8.81 2.50
C GLN A 228 22.10 -7.87 3.68
N GLY A 229 22.67 -6.66 3.65
CA GLY A 229 22.46 -5.65 4.68
C GLY A 229 21.01 -5.17 4.73
N LEU A 230 20.38 -4.95 3.57
CA LEU A 230 18.96 -4.58 3.51
C LEU A 230 18.04 -5.69 4.03
N ALA A 231 18.35 -6.94 3.73
CA ALA A 231 17.60 -8.09 4.22
C ALA A 231 17.70 -8.20 5.75
N ILE A 232 18.90 -8.08 6.31
CA ILE A 232 19.11 -8.10 7.77
C ILE A 232 18.36 -6.95 8.44
N LEU A 233 18.50 -5.72 7.92
CA LEU A 233 17.80 -4.55 8.47
C LEU A 233 16.27 -4.70 8.39
N THR A 234 15.75 -5.23 7.27
CA THR A 234 14.31 -5.48 7.11
C THR A 234 13.83 -6.56 8.08
N ALA A 235 14.54 -7.68 8.20
CA ALA A 235 14.21 -8.74 9.14
C ALA A 235 14.19 -8.23 10.59
N LEU A 236 15.22 -7.49 10.97
CA LEU A 236 15.33 -6.90 12.30
C LEU A 236 14.21 -5.89 12.54
N TYR A 237 13.89 -5.05 11.56
CA TYR A 237 12.82 -4.08 11.67
C TYR A 237 11.45 -4.73 11.90
N VAL A 238 11.10 -5.74 11.09
CA VAL A 238 9.84 -6.49 11.26
C VAL A 238 9.80 -7.18 12.62
N PHE A 239 10.88 -7.89 12.98
CA PHE A 239 10.98 -8.59 14.25
C PHE A 239 10.82 -7.65 15.44
N LEU A 240 11.53 -6.51 15.44
CA LEU A 240 11.48 -5.53 16.53
C LEU A 240 10.08 -4.95 16.69
N ASN A 241 9.36 -4.65 15.60
CA ASN A 241 7.99 -4.13 15.69
C ASN A 241 7.03 -5.14 16.34
N VAL A 242 7.12 -6.41 15.94
CA VAL A 242 6.30 -7.48 16.54
C VAL A 242 6.69 -7.70 18.00
N ALA A 243 8.00 -7.74 18.31
CA ALA A 243 8.49 -7.93 19.66
C ALA A 243 8.10 -6.77 20.59
N LEU A 244 8.21 -5.51 20.13
CA LEU A 244 7.82 -4.33 20.89
C LEU A 244 6.32 -4.36 21.24
N ALA A 245 5.45 -4.75 20.31
CA ALA A 245 4.03 -4.92 20.59
C ALA A 245 3.76 -6.08 21.57
N TYR A 246 4.43 -7.22 21.40
CA TYR A 246 4.23 -8.40 22.25
C TYR A 246 4.68 -8.20 23.71
N PHE A 247 5.82 -7.54 23.90
CA PHE A 247 6.41 -7.25 25.21
C PHE A 247 5.97 -5.90 25.79
N PHE A 248 5.07 -5.18 25.11
CA PHE A 248 4.52 -3.93 25.60
C PHE A 248 3.96 -4.10 27.02
N ASN A 249 4.41 -3.23 27.93
CA ASN A 249 3.97 -3.22 29.32
C ASN A 249 3.56 -1.79 29.72
N PRO A 250 2.26 -1.52 29.91
CA PRO A 250 1.78 -0.19 30.25
C PRO A 250 2.23 0.29 31.64
N HIS A 251 2.76 -0.57 32.51
CA HIS A 251 3.30 -0.19 33.82
C HIS A 251 4.67 0.50 33.72
N LEU A 252 5.43 0.29 32.64
CA LEU A 252 6.73 0.93 32.43
C LEU A 252 6.56 2.32 31.80
N ALA A 253 7.18 3.34 32.38
CA ALA A 253 7.02 4.73 31.95
C ALA A 253 7.48 4.96 30.49
N TRP A 254 8.61 4.36 30.10
CA TRP A 254 9.14 4.50 28.75
C TRP A 254 8.21 3.89 27.68
N PHE A 255 7.51 2.78 27.99
CA PHE A 255 6.53 2.20 27.08
C PHE A 255 5.32 3.11 26.90
N ARG A 256 4.83 3.76 27.97
CA ARG A 256 3.74 4.73 27.87
C ARG A 256 4.10 5.92 26.99
N VAL A 257 5.32 6.44 27.12
CA VAL A 257 5.81 7.55 26.29
C VAL A 257 5.91 7.12 24.83
N LEU A 258 6.49 5.95 24.56
CA LEU A 258 6.62 5.41 23.21
C LEU A 258 5.25 5.19 22.55
N ASP A 259 4.31 4.59 23.28
CA ASP A 259 2.97 4.33 22.79
C ASP A 259 2.18 5.61 22.53
N HIS A 260 2.36 6.65 23.37
CA HIS A 260 1.79 7.98 23.11
C HIS A 260 2.33 8.60 21.82
N ILE A 261 3.63 8.45 21.55
CA ILE A 261 4.25 8.90 20.28
C ILE A 261 3.64 8.13 19.09
N LEU A 262 3.44 6.82 19.26
CA LEU A 262 2.84 5.93 18.25
C LEU A 262 1.31 5.99 18.20
N SER A 263 0.67 6.88 18.96
CA SER A 263 -0.79 7.02 19.06
C SER A 263 -1.51 5.71 19.45
N SER A 264 -1.06 5.07 20.52
CA SER A 264 -1.67 3.86 21.12
C SER A 264 -1.54 2.55 20.31
N ARG A 265 -0.71 2.54 19.26
CA ARG A 265 -0.53 1.37 18.39
C ARG A 265 0.16 0.19 19.05
N LEU A 266 1.03 0.41 20.04
CA LEU A 266 1.60 -0.69 20.82
C LEU A 266 0.54 -1.28 21.75
N THR A 267 -0.32 -0.44 22.34
CA THR A 267 -1.46 -0.90 23.13
C THR A 267 -2.38 -1.80 22.29
N PHE A 268 -2.84 -1.35 21.12
CA PHE A 268 -3.73 -2.16 20.28
C PHE A 268 -3.05 -3.39 19.69
N GLY A 269 -1.77 -3.30 19.32
CA GLY A 269 -0.99 -4.46 18.88
C GLY A 269 -0.83 -5.51 19.98
N ASN A 270 -0.60 -5.07 21.22
CA ASN A 270 -0.51 -5.97 22.37
C ASN A 270 -1.86 -6.64 22.68
N ILE A 271 -2.96 -5.87 22.68
CA ILE A 271 -4.32 -6.40 22.84
C ILE A 271 -4.61 -7.46 21.78
N ALA A 272 -4.31 -7.16 20.50
CA ALA A 272 -4.49 -8.10 19.40
C ALA A 272 -3.73 -9.42 19.65
N LEU A 273 -2.45 -9.34 20.00
CA LEU A 273 -1.62 -10.52 20.26
C LEU A 273 -2.02 -11.29 21.51
N ARG A 274 -2.44 -10.62 22.59
CA ARG A 274 -2.74 -11.25 23.89
C ARG A 274 -4.16 -11.84 23.96
N GLN A 275 -5.14 -11.17 23.36
CA GLN A 275 -6.54 -11.60 23.41
C GLN A 275 -6.90 -12.55 22.28
N HIS A 276 -6.40 -12.31 21.06
CA HIS A 276 -6.71 -13.16 19.90
C HIS A 276 -5.62 -14.19 19.60
N GLY A 277 -4.38 -13.97 20.07
CA GLY A 277 -3.27 -14.86 19.76
C GLY A 277 -2.89 -14.86 18.28
N VAL A 278 -2.17 -15.88 17.85
CA VAL A 278 -1.72 -16.07 16.47
C VAL A 278 -2.16 -17.45 16.00
N SER A 279 -2.91 -17.50 14.90
CA SER A 279 -3.36 -18.75 14.29
C SER A 279 -2.55 -19.09 13.03
N LEU A 280 -2.59 -20.35 12.61
CA LEU A 280 -1.84 -20.79 11.42
C LEU A 280 -2.40 -20.17 10.12
N PHE A 281 -3.72 -20.13 9.98
CA PHE A 281 -4.43 -19.77 8.75
C PHE A 281 -5.19 -18.43 8.81
N GLY A 282 -5.02 -17.69 9.89
CA GLY A 282 -5.74 -16.44 10.13
C GLY A 282 -7.02 -16.67 10.92
N GLN A 283 -7.67 -15.56 11.28
CA GLN A 283 -8.90 -15.55 12.05
C GLN A 283 -9.59 -14.21 11.89
N TYR A 284 -10.91 -14.20 12.06
CA TYR A 284 -11.67 -12.97 12.12
C TYR A 284 -11.41 -12.25 13.45
N VAL A 285 -11.06 -10.98 13.35
CA VAL A 285 -10.93 -10.06 14.48
C VAL A 285 -11.89 -8.90 14.25
N ALA A 286 -12.83 -8.69 15.18
CA ALA A 286 -13.79 -7.61 15.08
C ALA A 286 -13.10 -6.27 15.43
N GLU A 287 -12.94 -5.41 14.43
CA GLU A 287 -12.35 -4.09 14.57
C GLU A 287 -13.45 -3.01 14.66
N HIS A 288 -13.23 -1.99 15.48
CA HIS A 288 -14.11 -0.82 15.64
C HIS A 288 -13.28 0.45 15.47
N SER A 289 -13.60 1.27 14.47
CA SER A 289 -12.73 2.37 14.03
C SER A 289 -13.46 3.72 14.02
N ASN A 290 -12.70 4.81 13.98
CA ASN A 290 -13.28 6.15 13.84
C ASN A 290 -13.82 6.44 12.43
N GLY A 291 -13.62 5.51 11.48
CA GLY A 291 -14.19 5.60 10.13
C GLY A 291 -15.61 5.06 10.02
N ASP A 292 -16.16 4.50 11.10
CA ASP A 292 -17.55 4.06 11.14
C ASP A 292 -18.50 5.28 11.15
N LEU A 293 -19.71 5.13 10.58
CA LEU A 293 -20.73 6.21 10.53
C LEU A 293 -21.01 6.81 11.92
N VAL A 294 -20.94 5.98 12.95
CA VAL A 294 -21.05 6.37 14.35
C VAL A 294 -19.75 6.00 15.04
N PRO A 295 -18.99 6.96 15.62
CA PRO A 295 -17.77 6.66 16.34
C PRO A 295 -18.01 5.65 17.47
N PRO A 296 -17.21 4.57 17.57
CA PRO A 296 -17.42 3.53 18.56
C PRO A 296 -17.07 4.03 19.96
N THR A 297 -17.79 3.53 20.97
CA THR A 297 -17.48 3.79 22.39
C THR A 297 -16.18 3.10 22.82
N ASN A 298 -15.85 1.96 22.19
CA ASN A 298 -14.64 1.19 22.44
C ASN A 298 -13.84 1.07 21.13
N TYR A 299 -12.93 2.03 20.89
CA TYR A 299 -12.05 1.98 19.72
C TYR A 299 -11.08 0.80 19.84
N PHE A 300 -11.02 -0.04 18.82
CA PHE A 300 -10.05 -1.12 18.68
C PHE A 300 -9.77 -1.37 17.21
N TYR A 301 -8.56 -1.05 16.77
CA TYR A 301 -8.15 -1.20 15.38
C TYR A 301 -6.67 -1.57 15.29
N VAL A 302 -6.32 -2.54 14.44
CA VAL A 302 -4.94 -3.03 14.31
C VAL A 302 -4.25 -2.32 13.16
N ASP A 303 -3.75 -1.11 13.43
CA ASP A 303 -3.10 -0.28 12.41
C ASP A 303 -1.77 -0.86 11.90
N SER A 304 -1.01 -1.61 12.72
CA SER A 304 0.29 -2.14 12.29
C SER A 304 0.12 -3.29 11.29
N SER A 305 0.57 -3.11 10.05
CA SER A 305 0.51 -4.17 9.03
C SER A 305 1.17 -5.47 9.48
N TYR A 306 2.26 -5.39 10.27
CA TYR A 306 2.96 -6.57 10.77
C TYR A 306 2.12 -7.37 11.78
N ILE A 307 1.45 -6.67 12.69
CA ILE A 307 0.54 -7.31 13.65
C ILE A 307 -0.71 -7.80 12.94
N ARG A 308 -1.27 -7.03 12.00
CA ARG A 308 -2.42 -7.39 11.18
C ARG A 308 -2.16 -8.67 10.40
N LEU A 309 -1.03 -8.77 9.72
CA LEU A 309 -0.66 -9.99 8.99
C LEU A 309 -0.55 -11.19 9.93
N LEU A 310 0.09 -11.04 11.09
CA LEU A 310 0.27 -12.16 12.03
C LEU A 310 -1.04 -12.60 12.68
N VAL A 311 -1.82 -11.66 13.21
CA VAL A 311 -3.01 -11.93 14.03
C VAL A 311 -4.25 -12.20 13.17
N ILE A 312 -4.49 -11.38 12.14
CA ILE A 312 -5.70 -11.48 11.29
C ILE A 312 -5.46 -12.45 10.14
N SER A 313 -4.35 -12.30 9.40
CA SER A 313 -4.07 -13.14 8.23
C SER A 313 -3.39 -14.48 8.56
N GLY A 314 -2.81 -14.61 9.76
CA GLY A 314 -2.16 -15.82 10.25
C GLY A 314 -0.71 -16.01 9.79
N ILE A 315 -0.07 -17.02 10.37
CA ILE A 315 1.36 -17.32 10.17
C ILE A 315 1.66 -17.64 8.70
N VAL A 316 0.83 -18.46 8.05
CA VAL A 316 1.09 -18.89 6.66
C VAL A 316 1.11 -17.68 5.71
N ILE A 317 0.10 -16.81 5.78
CA ILE A 317 0.05 -15.61 4.95
C ILE A 317 1.20 -14.67 5.29
N SER A 318 1.50 -14.48 6.56
CA SER A 318 2.60 -13.62 7.00
C SER A 318 3.93 -14.07 6.40
N LEU A 319 4.25 -15.37 6.50
CA LEU A 319 5.48 -15.92 5.93
C LEU A 319 5.54 -15.77 4.41
N ILE A 320 4.42 -15.96 3.71
CA ILE A 320 4.35 -15.78 2.25
C ILE A 320 4.59 -14.31 1.88
N VAL A 321 3.91 -13.36 2.53
CA VAL A 321 4.07 -11.93 2.27
C VAL A 321 5.49 -11.47 2.58
N THR A 322 6.06 -11.94 3.70
CA THR A 322 7.46 -11.70 4.05
C THR A 322 8.41 -12.27 3.00
N ALA A 323 8.21 -13.50 2.53
CA ALA A 323 9.01 -14.09 1.46
C ALA A 323 8.92 -13.29 0.15
N VAL A 324 7.73 -12.81 -0.20
CA VAL A 324 7.52 -11.92 -1.36
C VAL A 324 8.29 -10.62 -1.20
N ILE A 325 8.28 -10.00 -0.02
CA ILE A 325 9.06 -8.79 0.28
C ILE A 325 10.56 -9.06 0.10
N PHE A 326 11.09 -10.15 0.66
CA PHE A 326 12.51 -10.50 0.52
C PHE A 326 12.91 -10.81 -0.93
N TYR A 327 12.06 -11.54 -1.66
CA TYR A 327 12.26 -11.77 -3.08
C TYR A 327 12.29 -10.45 -3.86
N LEU A 328 11.37 -9.53 -3.55
CA LEU A 328 11.31 -8.24 -4.23
C LEU A 328 12.51 -7.35 -3.87
N LEU A 329 12.96 -7.32 -2.61
CA LEU A 329 14.20 -6.66 -2.20
C LEU A 329 15.38 -7.16 -3.03
N TRP A 330 15.56 -8.49 -3.10
CA TRP A 330 16.61 -9.09 -3.92
C TRP A 330 16.48 -8.69 -5.39
N ARG A 331 15.29 -8.83 -5.98
CA ARG A 331 15.03 -8.54 -7.38
C ARG A 331 15.36 -7.09 -7.74
N LEU A 332 14.92 -6.13 -6.91
CA LEU A 332 15.14 -4.69 -7.15
C LEU A 332 16.60 -4.27 -6.96
N CYS A 333 17.34 -4.94 -6.06
CA CYS A 333 18.78 -4.78 -5.98
C CYS A 333 19.47 -5.27 -7.26
N GLN A 334 19.10 -6.45 -7.77
CA GLN A 334 19.69 -7.03 -8.98
C GLN A 334 19.35 -6.23 -10.24
N SER A 335 18.12 -5.72 -10.34
CA SER A 335 17.70 -4.90 -11.47
C SER A 335 18.20 -3.46 -11.41
N GLN A 336 18.93 -3.07 -10.35
CA GLN A 336 19.42 -1.70 -10.12
C GLN A 336 18.30 -0.64 -10.17
N SER A 337 17.09 -1.00 -9.76
CA SER A 337 15.92 -0.13 -9.74
C SER A 337 15.80 0.56 -8.38
N THR A 338 16.73 1.49 -8.13
CA THR A 338 16.87 2.17 -6.83
C THR A 338 15.60 2.92 -6.41
N SER A 339 14.89 3.50 -7.37
CA SER A 339 13.65 4.24 -7.17
C SER A 339 12.51 3.36 -6.64
N LEU A 340 12.36 2.16 -7.19
CA LEU A 340 11.39 1.16 -6.71
C LEU A 340 11.83 0.53 -5.38
N LEU A 341 13.14 0.32 -5.20
CA LEU A 341 13.67 -0.15 -3.94
C LEU A 341 13.38 0.86 -2.81
N LEU A 342 13.53 2.16 -3.08
CA LEU A 342 13.14 3.22 -2.13
C LEU A 342 11.64 3.15 -1.81
N PHE A 343 10.78 3.00 -2.83
CA PHE A 343 9.35 2.84 -2.62
C PHE A 343 9.09 1.68 -1.66
N LEU A 344 9.63 0.49 -1.95
CA LEU A 344 9.46 -0.68 -1.09
C LEU A 344 9.93 -0.42 0.35
N LEU A 345 11.11 0.17 0.54
CA LEU A 345 11.64 0.46 1.88
C LEU A 345 10.78 1.47 2.65
N LEU A 346 10.31 2.53 2.01
CA LEU A 346 9.41 3.50 2.64
C LEU A 346 8.07 2.87 3.00
N ALA A 347 7.52 2.02 2.12
CA ALA A 347 6.31 1.26 2.41
C ALA A 347 6.51 0.32 3.61
N LEU A 348 7.66 -0.35 3.74
CA LEU A 348 7.97 -1.19 4.90
C LEU A 348 8.07 -0.37 6.19
N ILE A 349 8.69 0.80 6.15
CA ILE A 349 8.82 1.68 7.32
C ILE A 349 7.44 2.22 7.74
N SER A 350 6.61 2.68 6.81
CA SER A 350 5.26 3.14 7.14
C SER A 350 4.40 2.01 7.73
N SER A 351 4.58 0.78 7.25
CA SER A 351 3.78 -0.40 7.63
C SER A 351 3.92 -0.85 9.09
N ALA A 352 4.90 -0.35 9.83
CA ALA A 352 4.97 -0.56 11.27
C ALA A 352 3.83 0.15 12.02
N ILE A 353 3.45 1.31 11.51
CA ILE A 353 2.50 2.25 12.13
C ILE A 353 1.18 2.25 11.34
N ASP A 354 1.20 1.84 10.08
CA ASP A 354 0.05 1.88 9.18
C ASP A 354 -0.23 0.52 8.52
N GLN A 355 -1.45 0.32 8.04
CA GLN A 355 -1.95 -1.01 7.62
C GLN A 355 -1.85 -1.26 6.12
N HIS A 356 -1.42 -0.26 5.36
CA HIS A 356 -1.51 -0.23 3.91
C HIS A 356 -0.45 -1.08 3.17
N LEU A 357 0.33 -1.93 3.87
CA LEU A 357 1.36 -2.78 3.25
C LEU A 357 0.81 -3.65 2.12
N VAL A 358 -0.34 -4.27 2.37
CA VAL A 358 -1.02 -5.22 1.48
C VAL A 358 -2.34 -4.65 0.93
N GLU A 359 -2.42 -3.32 0.78
CA GLU A 359 -3.57 -2.66 0.15
C GLU A 359 -3.16 -2.03 -1.18
N VAL A 360 -3.58 -2.64 -2.30
CA VAL A 360 -3.14 -2.21 -3.65
C VAL A 360 -3.52 -0.77 -3.99
N SER A 361 -4.62 -0.25 -3.43
CA SER A 361 -5.03 1.15 -3.66
C SER A 361 -4.10 2.19 -3.03
N TYR A 362 -3.16 1.76 -2.17
CA TYR A 362 -2.11 2.58 -1.58
C TYR A 362 -0.74 2.12 -2.07
N ASN A 363 -0.39 0.88 -1.75
CA ASN A 363 0.91 0.34 -2.07
C ASN A 363 0.80 -0.51 -3.34
N ILE A 364 1.33 -0.05 -4.48
CA ILE A 364 1.41 -0.85 -5.73
C ILE A 364 2.78 -1.51 -5.94
N VAL A 365 3.75 -1.28 -5.04
CA VAL A 365 5.14 -1.71 -5.28
C VAL A 365 5.28 -3.23 -5.39
N LEU A 366 4.44 -4.00 -4.69
CA LEU A 366 4.54 -5.46 -4.73
C LEU A 366 4.09 -6.03 -6.09
N LEU A 367 3.37 -5.27 -6.93
CA LEU A 367 3.08 -5.68 -8.31
C LEU A 367 4.36 -5.84 -9.16
N ALA A 368 5.48 -5.25 -8.71
CA ALA A 368 6.79 -5.43 -9.33
C ALA A 368 7.33 -6.87 -9.23
N VAL A 369 6.69 -7.77 -8.47
CA VAL A 369 7.10 -9.19 -8.35
C VAL A 369 7.09 -9.95 -9.67
N PHE A 370 6.11 -9.70 -10.55
CA PHE A 370 6.04 -10.32 -11.89
C PHE A 370 5.98 -9.32 -13.04
N ALA A 371 5.84 -8.03 -12.77
CA ALA A 371 5.97 -6.99 -13.78
C ALA A 371 7.40 -6.90 -14.35
N LYS A 372 7.54 -6.24 -15.50
CA LYS A 372 8.82 -5.84 -16.05
C LYS A 372 9.34 -4.61 -15.34
N VAL A 373 10.51 -4.78 -14.75
CA VAL A 373 11.21 -3.72 -14.02
C VAL A 373 12.44 -3.32 -14.82
N ARG A 374 12.61 -2.00 -15.04
CA ARG A 374 13.76 -1.42 -15.74
C ARG A 374 14.74 -0.78 -14.72
N PRO A 375 16.06 -0.80 -14.99
CA PRO A 375 17.02 -0.07 -14.17
C PRO A 375 16.77 1.44 -14.24
N ASP A 376 17.14 2.17 -13.18
CA ASP A 376 16.91 3.62 -13.14
C ASP A 376 17.75 4.42 -14.15
N ASN A 377 18.92 3.89 -14.52
CA ASN A 377 19.82 4.52 -15.52
C ASN A 377 19.38 4.23 -16.97
N TYR A 378 18.22 3.60 -17.18
CA TYR A 378 17.70 3.30 -18.50
C TYR A 378 17.20 4.58 -19.19
N ASN A 379 17.99 5.11 -20.13
CA ASN A 379 17.61 6.29 -20.92
C ASN A 379 16.42 5.97 -21.86
N PHE A 380 15.25 6.53 -21.57
CA PHE A 380 14.09 6.53 -22.49
C PHE A 380 14.37 7.24 -23.83
N ASN A 381 15.41 8.09 -23.90
CA ASN A 381 15.82 8.80 -25.11
C ASN A 381 16.52 7.93 -26.18
N SER A 382 16.60 6.62 -25.99
CA SER A 382 17.18 5.69 -26.98
C SER A 382 16.14 5.13 -27.98
N ILE A 383 14.86 5.46 -27.84
CA ILE A 383 13.87 5.20 -28.89
C ILE A 383 14.00 6.30 -29.95
N LYS A 384 14.98 6.14 -30.84
CA LYS A 384 14.86 6.74 -32.18
C LYS A 384 13.62 6.12 -32.81
N ILE A 385 12.58 6.94 -32.92
CA ILE A 385 11.49 6.70 -33.85
C ILE A 385 12.15 6.69 -35.23
N TYR A 386 12.29 5.51 -35.82
CA TYR A 386 12.47 5.35 -37.25
C TYR A 386 11.09 5.09 -37.86
#